data_AF-A0A1B2Z7B3-F1
#
_entry.id   AF-A0A1B2Z7B3-F1
#
_cell.length_a   1.000
_cell.length_b   1.000
_cell.length_c   1.000
_cell.angle_alpha   90.00
_cell.angle_beta   90.00
_cell.angle_gamma   90.00
#
_symmetry.space_group_name_H-M   'P 1'
#
loop_
_entity.id
_entity.type
_entity.pdbx_description
1 polymer ?
#
loop_
_entity_poly.entity_id
_entity_poly.type
_entity_poly.pdbx_seq_one_letter_code
_entity_poly.pdbx_strand_id
1 'polypeptide(L)'
;EVKRDFRKHFIDFFNDSKSCEFEFYKCKLTTLKEYESIITKNFKSLNGKCYVNMENELILAKHIEDTIVKSILDEFELMTELK
;
A
#
# COMPACT_ATOMS: atom_id res chain seq x y z
N GLU A 1 10.30 23.74 5.76
CA GLU A 1 8.84 23.96 5.61
C GLU A 1 8.22 23.27 4.41
N VAL A 2 8.53 23.67 3.17
CA VAL A 2 7.84 23.19 1.93
C VAL A 2 7.70 21.67 1.80
N LYS A 3 8.75 20.88 2.10
CA LYS A 3 8.68 19.41 2.03
C LYS A 3 7.71 18.80 3.05
N ARG A 4 7.54 19.45 4.19
CA ARG A 4 6.66 18.99 5.28
C ARG A 4 5.21 19.28 4.93
N ASP A 5 4.94 20.47 4.40
CA ASP A 5 3.62 20.84 3.87
C ASP A 5 3.21 19.96 2.70
N PHE A 6 4.10 19.74 1.72
CA PHE A 6 3.82 18.88 0.58
C PHE A 6 3.48 17.45 1.02
N ARG A 7 4.24 16.87 1.96
CA ARG A 7 3.90 15.56 2.54
C ARG A 7 2.57 15.56 3.27
N LYS A 8 2.26 16.62 4.00
CA LYS A 8 1.01 16.71 4.76
C LYS A 8 -0.19 16.78 3.82
N HIS A 9 -0.14 17.66 2.82
CA HIS A 9 -1.14 17.73 1.75
C HIS A 9 -1.24 16.43 0.94
N PHE A 10 -0.12 15.73 0.73
CA PHE A 10 -0.11 14.42 0.07
C PHE A 10 -0.82 13.38 0.94
N ILE A 11 -0.49 13.26 2.23
CA ILE A 11 -1.14 12.34 3.16
C ILE A 11 -2.63 12.69 3.31
N ASP A 12 -2.99 13.96 3.46
CA ASP A 12 -4.38 14.43 3.49
C ASP A 12 -5.14 14.07 2.20
N PHE A 13 -4.51 14.24 1.03
CA PHE A 13 -5.10 13.83 -0.25
C PHE A 13 -5.34 12.33 -0.32
N PHE A 14 -4.39 11.52 0.16
CA PHE A 14 -4.51 10.06 0.16
C PHE A 14 -5.45 9.51 1.24
N ASN A 15 -5.62 10.23 2.35
CA ASN A 15 -6.59 9.90 3.40
C ASN A 15 -8.01 10.36 3.07
N ASP A 16 -8.18 11.28 2.12
CA ASP A 16 -9.50 11.63 1.59
C ASP A 16 -9.96 10.56 0.60
N SER A 17 -10.64 9.53 1.11
CA SER A 17 -11.13 8.38 0.33
C SER A 17 -12.13 8.76 -0.78
N LYS A 18 -12.60 10.02 -0.83
CA LYS A 18 -13.47 10.55 -1.90
C LYS A 18 -12.69 11.16 -3.06
N SER A 19 -11.46 11.63 -2.79
CA SER A 19 -10.60 12.28 -3.78
C SER A 19 -9.47 11.35 -4.24
N CYS A 20 -9.12 10.36 -3.43
CA CYS A 20 -8.12 9.36 -3.76
C CYS A 20 -8.79 8.08 -4.26
N GLU A 21 -8.66 7.80 -5.54
CA GLU A 21 -9.12 6.56 -6.19
C GLU A 21 -8.23 5.34 -5.83
N PHE A 22 -7.60 5.37 -4.65
CA PHE A 22 -6.71 4.32 -4.15
C PHE A 22 -7.19 3.80 -2.79
N GLU A 23 -7.03 2.49 -2.64
CA GLU A 23 -7.21 1.74 -1.41
C GLU A 23 -5.85 1.26 -0.93
N PHE A 24 -5.55 1.48 0.34
CA PHE A 24 -4.29 1.03 0.95
C PHE A 24 -4.52 -0.24 1.75
N TYR A 25 -3.62 -1.19 1.59
CA TYR A 25 -3.65 -2.43 2.34
C TYR A 25 -2.29 -2.71 2.96
N LYS A 26 -2.26 -3.12 4.22
CA LYS A 26 -1.06 -3.51 4.95
C LYS A 26 -0.90 -5.01 4.91
N CYS A 27 0.29 -5.51 4.59
CA CYS A 27 0.57 -6.94 4.64
C CYS A 27 0.45 -7.46 6.08
N LYS A 28 -0.21 -8.60 6.26
CA LYS A 28 -0.38 -9.25 7.57
C LYS A 28 0.91 -9.86 8.10
N LEU A 29 1.87 -10.13 7.21
CA LEU A 29 3.17 -10.69 7.57
C LEU A 29 4.07 -9.60 8.18
N THR A 30 5.06 -10.01 8.97
CA THR A 30 5.89 -9.08 9.77
C THR A 30 7.37 -9.14 9.44
N THR A 31 7.79 -10.02 8.53
CA THR A 31 9.21 -10.25 8.22
C THR A 31 9.53 -9.95 6.76
N LEU A 32 10.65 -9.26 6.54
CA LEU A 32 11.13 -8.86 5.21
C LEU A 32 11.26 -10.03 4.21
N LYS A 33 11.74 -11.20 4.66
CA LYS A 33 11.84 -12.40 3.81
C LYS A 33 10.49 -12.86 3.25
N GLU A 34 9.45 -12.77 4.07
CA GLU A 34 8.10 -13.16 3.66
C GLU A 34 7.53 -12.15 2.66
N TYR A 35 7.83 -10.86 2.85
CA TYR A 35 7.50 -9.82 1.86
C TYR A 35 8.17 -10.11 0.53
N GLU A 36 9.49 -10.36 0.52
CA GLU A 36 10.21 -10.71 -0.71
C GLU A 36 9.60 -11.92 -1.41
N SER A 37 9.19 -12.94 -0.65
CA SER A 37 8.53 -14.13 -1.19
C SER A 37 7.18 -13.79 -1.87
N ILE A 38 6.31 -13.03 -1.19
CA ILE A 38 5.02 -12.60 -1.76
C ILE A 38 5.22 -11.71 -2.98
N ILE A 39 6.12 -10.73 -2.89
CA ILE A 39 6.41 -9.81 -4.00
C ILE A 39 6.96 -10.58 -5.19
N THR A 40 7.93 -11.48 -4.98
CA THR A 40 8.52 -12.25 -6.08
C THR A 40 7.50 -13.17 -6.73
N LYS A 41 6.69 -13.87 -5.93
CA LYS A 41 5.63 -14.77 -6.42
C LYS A 41 4.54 -14.03 -7.20
N ASN A 42 4.24 -12.79 -6.81
CA ASN A 42 3.18 -11.97 -7.40
C ASN A 42 3.71 -10.73 -8.14
N PHE A 43 4.98 -10.76 -8.58
CA PHE A 43 5.71 -9.59 -9.05
C PHE A 43 4.98 -8.86 -10.17
N LYS A 44 4.42 -9.61 -11.13
CA LYS A 44 3.66 -9.05 -12.25
C LYS A 44 2.46 -8.20 -11.81
N SER A 45 1.83 -8.55 -10.70
CA SER A 45 0.64 -7.86 -10.18
C SER A 45 0.99 -6.74 -9.21
N LEU A 46 2.05 -6.91 -8.42
CA LEU A 46 2.43 -6.01 -7.32
C LEU A 46 3.49 -4.97 -7.70
N ASN A 47 4.24 -5.19 -8.78
CA ASN A 47 5.28 -4.26 -9.22
C ASN A 47 4.72 -2.85 -9.44
N GLY A 48 5.35 -1.85 -8.80
CA GLY A 48 4.93 -0.44 -8.83
C GLY A 48 3.71 -0.10 -7.97
N LYS A 49 3.08 -1.07 -7.29
CA LYS A 49 1.89 -0.87 -6.46
C LYS A 49 2.14 -1.08 -4.97
N CYS A 50 3.27 -1.67 -4.59
CA CYS A 50 3.62 -1.89 -3.20
C CYS A 50 4.91 -1.15 -2.80
N TYR A 51 4.97 -0.70 -1.55
CA TYR A 51 6.13 -0.05 -0.95
C TYR A 51 6.27 -0.46 0.51
N VAL A 52 7.47 -0.33 1.07
CA VAL A 52 7.71 -0.54 2.50
C VAL A 52 7.74 0.83 3.17
N ASN A 53 6.95 1.02 4.23
CA ASN A 53 6.94 2.26 4.99
C ASN A 53 8.14 2.36 5.96
N MET A 54 8.24 3.46 6.71
CA MET A 54 9.33 3.65 7.68
C MET A 54 9.24 2.71 8.90
N GLU A 55 8.11 2.05 9.11
CA GLU A 55 7.89 1.05 10.17
C GLU A 55 8.21 -0.38 9.70
N ASN A 56 8.83 -0.52 8.52
CA ASN A 56 9.09 -1.80 7.87
C ASN A 56 7.83 -2.60 7.54
N GLU A 57 6.71 -1.94 7.29
CA GLU A 57 5.44 -2.57 6.92
C GLU A 57 5.28 -2.51 5.40
N LEU A 58 4.93 -3.64 4.79
CA LEU A 58 4.63 -3.70 3.37
C LEU A 58 3.21 -3.16 3.12
N ILE A 59 3.13 -2.04 2.42
CA ILE A 59 1.88 -1.39 2.02
C ILE A 59 1.63 -1.63 0.54
N LEU A 60 0.39 -1.95 0.20
CA LEU A 60 -0.14 -2.10 -1.15
C LEU A 60 -1.08 -0.93 -1.43
N ALA A 61 -0.73 -0.11 -2.42
CA ALA A 61 -1.58 0.93 -2.98
C ALA A 61 -2.30 0.36 -4.21
N LYS A 62 -3.57 0.00 -4.04
CA LYS A 62 -4.41 -0.55 -5.10
C LYS A 62 -5.32 0.56 -5.62
N HIS A 63 -5.26 0.86 -6.91
CA HIS A 63 -6.26 1.73 -7.53
C HIS A 63 -7.64 1.03 -7.52
N ILE A 64 -8.74 1.77 -7.37
CA ILE A 64 -10.09 1.19 -7.33
C ILE A 64 -10.43 0.37 -8.59
N GLU A 65 -9.94 0.82 -9.75
CA GLU A 65 -10.11 0.12 -11.03
C GLU A 65 -9.10 -1.02 -11.27
N ASP A 66 -8.07 -1.14 -10.42
CA ASP A 66 -7.06 -2.17 -10.59
C ASP A 66 -7.54 -3.52 -10.01
N THR A 67 -7.50 -4.55 -10.83
CA THR A 67 -7.93 -5.89 -10.45
C THR A 67 -6.76 -6.70 -9.88
N ILE A 68 -6.54 -6.59 -8.57
CA ILE A 68 -5.61 -7.48 -7.85
C ILE A 68 -6.29 -8.81 -7.55
N VAL A 69 -5.56 -9.90 -7.73
CA VAL A 69 -6.06 -11.25 -7.46
C VAL A 69 -6.44 -11.37 -5.99
N LYS A 70 -7.64 -11.90 -5.70
CA LYS A 70 -8.17 -12.04 -4.34
C LYS A 70 -7.21 -12.81 -3.41
N SER A 71 -6.53 -13.84 -3.92
CA SER A 71 -5.52 -14.60 -3.17
C SER A 71 -4.32 -13.77 -2.72
N ILE A 72 -4.00 -12.69 -3.44
CA ILE A 72 -2.96 -11.74 -3.02
C ILE A 72 -3.54 -10.85 -1.94
N LEU A 73 -4.73 -10.27 -2.16
CA LEU A 73 -5.42 -9.39 -1.20
C LEU A 73 -5.68 -10.07 0.15
N ASP A 74 -5.86 -11.39 0.20
CA ASP A 74 -6.07 -12.13 1.45
C ASP A 74 -4.87 -12.03 2.41
N GLU A 75 -3.67 -11.82 1.88
CA GLU A 75 -2.43 -11.62 2.65
C GLU A 75 -2.29 -10.18 3.17
N PHE A 76 -3.22 -9.29 2.81
CA PHE A 76 -3.23 -7.90 3.24
C PHE A 76 -4.52 -7.56 4.01
N GLU A 77 -4.45 -6.51 4.81
CA GLU A 77 -5.54 -5.96 5.59
C GLU A 77 -5.79 -4.51 5.15
N LEU A 78 -7.04 -4.15 4.91
CA LEU A 78 -7.40 -2.79 4.48
C LEU A 78 -7.02 -1.78 5.56
N MET A 79 -6.30 -0.74 5.15
CA MET A 79 -5.99 0.41 5.99
C MET A 79 -7.01 1.52 5.74
N THR A 80 -7.60 2.03 6.81
CA THR A 80 -8.50 3.17 6.75
C THR A 80 -7.77 4.52 6.72
N GLU A 81 -6.52 4.57 7.20
CA GLU A 81 -5.72 5.80 7.26
C GLU A 81 -4.23 5.49 7.10
N LEU A 82 -3.51 6.31 6.32
CA LEU A 82 -2.06 6.39 6.27
C LEU A 82 -1.56 7.29 7.41
N LYS A 83 -0.64 6.79 8.22
CA LYS A 83 0.00 7.51 9.33
C LYS A 83 1.40 8.01 8.97
#